data_AF-A0A969TAI2-F1
#
_entry.id   AF-A0A969TAI2-F1
#
_cell.length_a   1.000
_cell.length_b   1.000
_cell.length_c   1.000
_cell.angle_alpha   90.00
_cell.angle_beta   90.00
_cell.angle_gamma   90.00
#
_symmetry.space_group_name_H-M   'P 1'
#
loop_
_entity.id
_entity.type
_entity.pdbx_description
1 polymer ?
#
loop_
_entity_poly.entity_id
_entity_poly.type
_entity_poly.pdbx_seq_one_letter_code
_entity_poly.pdbx_strand_id
1 'polypeptide(L)'
;MTSSCAYFLVFHGSRDCRTQTAALKLRNLLIAKYQSNHILTQDNCLGKSSLDFEPKLLTNGHPQAPSFYGGVRVTEPAISDLPRTPLIEIAALELADKSLSQSLIDFAQKANLQGFKRIKVLPLFLAPGSHVQSDIPAEIALAIKQFDNQVSIELSPYLGKYSGIVSLLTNQFDELSSKTRILIAHGSKLLAAEEYYQNLSKQLHAEIAYWSTFPKFTQQIKAQILSGSQKIAILPYFLFPGKITEAIATKIDELQQEYPHVELLLGKPLGATPAIAELIAQSA
;
A
#
# COMPACT_ATOMS: atom_id res chain seq x y z
N MET A 1 20.85 -16.04 5.77
CA MET A 1 19.69 -16.30 4.88
C MET A 1 18.53 -15.39 5.26
N THR A 2 18.55 -14.13 4.85
CA THR A 2 17.39 -13.25 5.01
C THR A 2 16.37 -13.63 3.94
N SER A 3 15.46 -14.58 4.24
CA SER A 3 14.39 -14.93 3.31
C SER A 3 13.42 -13.75 3.21
N SER A 4 13.66 -12.88 2.23
CA SER A 4 12.71 -11.86 1.78
C SER A 4 11.37 -12.53 1.48
N CYS A 5 10.26 -11.89 1.83
CA CYS A 5 8.92 -12.37 1.48
C CYS A 5 8.61 -12.05 0.01
N ALA A 6 7.82 -12.90 -0.63
CA ALA A 6 7.09 -12.56 -1.85
C ALA A 6 5.74 -11.95 -1.46
N TYR A 7 5.19 -11.08 -2.30
CA TYR A 7 3.93 -10.37 -2.03
C TYR A 7 2.91 -10.64 -3.12
N PHE A 8 1.70 -11.02 -2.70
CA PHE A 8 0.58 -11.29 -3.59
C PHE A 8 -0.54 -10.30 -3.29
N LEU A 9 -0.66 -9.27 -4.12
CA LEU A 9 -1.58 -8.15 -3.89
C LEU A 9 -2.95 -8.47 -4.48
N VAL A 10 -3.97 -8.59 -3.64
CA VAL A 10 -5.32 -8.97 -4.06
C VAL A 10 -6.20 -7.75 -4.13
N PHE A 11 -6.78 -7.46 -5.29
CA PHE A 11 -7.78 -6.39 -5.46
C PHE A 11 -9.10 -6.99 -5.97
N HIS A 12 -10.18 -6.22 -5.95
CA HIS A 12 -11.52 -6.73 -6.27
C HIS A 12 -11.64 -7.34 -7.68
N GLY A 13 -10.97 -6.76 -8.68
CA GLY A 13 -11.27 -7.03 -10.09
C GLY A 13 -12.34 -6.09 -10.64
N SER A 14 -12.30 -5.85 -11.95
CA SER A 14 -13.22 -4.92 -12.62
C SER A 14 -13.22 -5.17 -14.13
N ARG A 15 -14.36 -4.89 -14.78
CA ARG A 15 -14.45 -4.82 -16.25
C ARG A 15 -13.85 -3.52 -16.80
N ASP A 16 -13.61 -2.53 -15.94
CA ASP A 16 -12.91 -1.29 -16.30
C ASP A 16 -11.40 -1.53 -16.29
N CYS A 17 -10.77 -1.45 -17.46
CA CYS A 17 -9.34 -1.69 -17.63
C CYS A 17 -8.45 -0.74 -16.81
N ARG A 18 -8.98 0.40 -16.37
CA ARG A 18 -8.26 1.37 -15.53
C ARG A 18 -7.98 0.82 -14.14
N THR A 19 -8.85 -0.03 -13.59
CA THR A 19 -8.62 -0.68 -12.30
C THR A 19 -7.42 -1.62 -12.37
N GLN A 20 -7.34 -2.47 -13.41
CA GLN A 20 -6.19 -3.34 -13.66
C GLN A 20 -4.91 -2.52 -13.85
N THR A 21 -4.98 -1.47 -14.66
CA THR A 21 -3.85 -0.56 -14.92
C THR A 21 -3.34 0.09 -13.63
N ALA A 22 -4.25 0.53 -12.76
CA ALA A 22 -3.90 1.12 -11.48
C ALA A 22 -3.27 0.09 -10.52
N ALA A 23 -3.79 -1.13 -10.45
CA ALA A 23 -3.19 -2.21 -9.67
C ALA A 23 -1.77 -2.55 -10.14
N LEU A 24 -1.56 -2.65 -11.46
CA LEU A 24 -0.23 -2.86 -12.06
C LEU A 24 0.72 -1.70 -11.75
N LYS A 25 0.24 -0.46 -11.85
CA LYS A 25 1.02 0.73 -11.49
C LYS A 25 1.44 0.69 -10.02
N LEU A 26 0.54 0.32 -9.10
CA LEU A 26 0.85 0.22 -7.67
C LEU A 26 1.89 -0.88 -7.40
N ARG A 27 1.78 -2.04 -8.05
CA ARG A 27 2.80 -3.09 -8.00
C ARG A 27 4.17 -2.58 -8.42
N ASN A 28 4.24 -1.85 -9.53
CA ASN A 28 5.52 -1.32 -10.04
C ASN A 28 6.12 -0.28 -9.10
N LEU A 29 5.28 0.59 -8.49
CA LEU A 29 5.73 1.53 -7.46
C LEU A 29 6.29 0.82 -6.23
N LEU A 30 5.66 -0.28 -5.81
CA LEU A 30 6.16 -1.11 -4.71
C LEU A 30 7.51 -1.75 -5.02
N ILE A 31 7.66 -2.33 -6.21
CA ILE A 31 8.95 -2.91 -6.66
C ILE A 31 10.05 -1.84 -6.62
N ALA A 32 9.79 -0.66 -7.18
CA ALA A 32 10.74 0.45 -7.18
C ALA A 32 11.09 0.93 -5.76
N LYS A 33 10.11 0.93 -4.85
CA LYS A 33 10.32 1.34 -3.45
C LYS A 33 11.27 0.39 -2.71
N TYR A 34 11.04 -0.92 -2.82
CA TYR A 34 11.94 -1.91 -2.21
C TYR A 34 13.35 -1.84 -2.82
N GLN A 35 13.47 -1.67 -4.13
CA GLN A 35 14.77 -1.49 -4.78
C GLN A 35 15.52 -0.24 -4.24
N SER A 36 14.80 0.88 -4.05
CA SER A 36 15.38 2.13 -3.56
C SER A 36 15.82 2.03 -2.09
N ASN A 37 15.04 1.36 -1.24
CA ASN A 37 15.41 1.12 0.16
C ASN A 37 16.70 0.28 0.26
N HIS A 38 16.94 -0.64 -0.67
CA HIS A 38 18.16 -1.44 -0.68
C HIS A 38 19.41 -0.62 -1.02
N ILE A 39 19.32 0.32 -1.97
CA ILE A 39 20.45 1.20 -2.32
C ILE A 39 20.87 2.03 -1.11
N LEU A 40 19.91 2.64 -0.41
CA LEU A 40 20.18 3.46 0.79
C LEU A 40 20.82 2.64 1.94
N THR A 41 20.48 1.35 2.08
CA THR A 41 21.11 0.47 3.07
C THR A 41 22.53 0.04 2.70
N GLN A 42 22.87 -0.01 1.41
CA GLN A 42 24.23 -0.36 0.97
C GLN A 42 25.20 0.82 1.13
N ASP A 43 24.76 2.05 0.85
CA ASP A 43 25.60 3.26 1.05
C ASP A 43 25.95 3.50 2.53
N ASN A 44 25.04 3.18 3.46
CA ASN A 44 25.31 3.28 4.90
C ASN A 44 26.33 2.25 5.43
N CYS A 45 26.64 1.19 4.68
CA CYS A 45 27.66 0.21 5.04
C CYS A 45 29.06 0.61 4.56
N LEU A 46 29.19 1.54 3.61
CA LEU A 46 30.47 1.99 3.05
C LEU A 46 31.07 3.21 3.78
N GLY A 47 30.37 3.77 4.77
CA GLY A 47 30.74 5.00 5.49
C GLY A 47 31.55 4.84 6.79
N LYS A 48 32.02 3.64 7.16
CA LYS A 48 32.86 3.44 8.35
C LYS A 48 34.19 2.77 8.01
N SER A 49 35.08 3.51 7.35
CA SER A 49 36.53 3.32 7.52
C SER A 49 37.13 4.61 8.04
N SER A 50 36.98 4.86 9.34
CA SER A 50 37.80 5.85 10.03
C SER A 50 39.21 5.28 10.14
N LEU A 51 40.11 5.78 9.29
CA LEU A 51 41.55 5.64 9.49
C LEU A 51 41.93 6.51 10.69
N ASP A 52 41.91 5.91 11.88
CA ASP A 52 42.42 6.55 13.09
C ASP A 52 43.96 6.54 13.02
N PHE A 53 44.53 7.64 12.55
CA PHE A 53 45.97 7.93 12.64
C PHE A 53 46.27 8.56 14.01
N GLU A 54 46.79 7.76 14.93
CA GLU A 54 47.43 8.25 16.16
C GLU A 54 48.92 8.56 15.89
N PRO A 55 49.43 9.76 16.20
CA PRO A 55 50.84 10.08 16.06
C PRO A 55 51.61 9.67 17.33
N LYS A 56 52.48 8.64 17.25
CA LYS A 56 53.44 8.33 18.32
C LYS A 56 54.83 8.90 18.02
N LEU A 57 55.31 9.69 18.97
CA LEU A 57 56.65 10.29 19.04
C LEU A 57 57.78 9.24 19.00
N LEU A 58 58.86 9.63 18.33
CA LEU A 58 60.12 8.92 18.17
C LEU A 58 60.88 8.74 19.50
N THR A 59 61.38 7.53 19.76
CA THR A 59 62.64 7.31 20.49
C THR A 59 63.38 6.09 19.92
N ASN A 60 64.72 6.14 20.01
CA ASN A 60 65.71 5.41 19.21
C ASN A 60 65.95 3.94 19.63
N GLY A 61 66.21 3.07 18.66
CA GLY A 61 66.83 1.74 18.84
C GLY A 61 66.87 0.91 17.54
N HIS A 62 68.06 0.44 17.15
CA HIS A 62 68.39 -0.28 15.91
C HIS A 62 67.98 -1.79 15.90
N PRO A 63 68.08 -2.54 14.78
CA PRO A 63 66.98 -3.30 14.20
C PRO A 63 66.99 -4.81 14.48
N GLN A 64 65.81 -5.42 14.57
CA GLN A 64 65.61 -6.84 14.26
C GLN A 64 64.28 -6.99 13.49
N ALA A 65 64.37 -7.51 12.27
CA ALA A 65 63.21 -7.86 11.46
C ALA A 65 62.64 -9.21 11.92
N PRO A 66 61.31 -9.35 11.96
CA PRO A 66 60.69 -10.61 11.62
C PRO A 66 59.89 -10.44 10.32
N SER A 67 60.15 -11.34 9.38
CA SER A 67 59.33 -11.56 8.20
C SER A 67 57.89 -11.90 8.60
N PHE A 68 56.93 -11.05 8.22
CA PHE A 68 55.52 -11.41 8.18
C PHE A 68 55.02 -11.32 6.74
N TYR A 69 54.94 -12.47 6.07
CA TYR A 69 54.10 -12.65 4.90
C TYR A 69 52.63 -12.69 5.36
N GLY A 70 52.03 -11.53 5.54
CA GLY A 70 50.59 -11.38 5.70
C GLY A 70 49.93 -11.23 4.33
N GLY A 71 49.59 -12.36 3.69
CA GLY A 71 48.79 -12.33 2.47
C GLY A 71 47.44 -11.70 2.74
N VAL A 72 47.19 -10.52 2.18
CA VAL A 72 45.85 -9.92 2.14
C VAL A 72 45.01 -10.78 1.20
N ARG A 73 44.23 -11.71 1.77
CA ARG A 73 43.11 -12.31 1.04
C ARG A 73 42.03 -11.25 0.91
N VAL A 74 42.01 -10.59 -0.23
CA VAL A 74 40.79 -9.91 -0.70
C VAL A 74 39.82 -11.04 -1.04
N THR A 75 38.92 -11.37 -0.12
CA THR A 75 37.79 -12.23 -0.44
C THR A 75 36.84 -11.42 -1.31
N GLU A 76 36.81 -11.72 -2.60
CA GLU A 76 35.70 -11.28 -3.46
C GLU A 76 34.38 -11.72 -2.80
N PRO A 77 33.39 -10.82 -2.67
CA PRO A 77 32.11 -11.21 -2.10
C PRO A 77 31.48 -12.29 -2.97
N ALA A 78 31.03 -13.38 -2.34
CA ALA A 78 30.31 -14.44 -3.02
C ALA A 78 29.09 -13.84 -3.73
N ILE A 79 28.88 -14.24 -4.99
CA ILE A 79 27.80 -13.79 -5.88
C ILE A 79 26.38 -14.07 -5.29
N SER A 80 26.27 -14.75 -4.14
CA SER A 80 25.03 -15.12 -3.47
C SER A 80 24.33 -13.98 -2.69
N ASP A 81 24.97 -12.84 -2.48
CA ASP A 81 24.45 -11.77 -1.61
C ASP A 81 23.89 -10.55 -2.40
N LEU A 82 23.69 -10.67 -3.71
CA LEU A 82 23.00 -9.61 -4.47
C LEU A 82 21.56 -9.47 -3.95
N PRO A 83 21.11 -8.25 -3.59
CA PRO A 83 19.78 -8.03 -3.04
C PRO A 83 18.74 -8.49 -4.05
N ARG A 84 17.85 -9.34 -3.58
CA ARG A 84 16.86 -9.95 -4.42
C ARG A 84 15.74 -8.98 -4.70
N THR A 85 15.44 -8.76 -5.97
CA THR A 85 14.23 -8.04 -6.38
C THR A 85 13.02 -8.68 -5.68
N PRO A 86 12.17 -7.89 -5.01
CA PRO A 86 10.99 -8.46 -4.36
C PRO A 86 10.09 -9.07 -5.43
N LEU A 87 9.66 -10.30 -5.19
CA LEU A 87 8.66 -10.94 -6.06
C LEU A 87 7.29 -10.43 -5.64
N ILE A 88 6.70 -9.55 -6.46
CA ILE A 88 5.39 -8.95 -6.20
C ILE A 88 4.51 -9.21 -7.43
N GLU A 89 3.32 -9.77 -7.23
CA GLU A 89 2.29 -9.88 -8.27
C GLU A 89 0.94 -9.38 -7.79
N ILE A 90 0.05 -9.11 -8.74
CA ILE A 90 -1.34 -8.75 -8.47
C ILE A 90 -2.27 -9.90 -8.88
N ALA A 91 -3.40 -10.03 -8.19
CA ALA A 91 -4.50 -10.86 -8.62
C ALA A 91 -5.84 -10.19 -8.33
N ALA A 92 -6.77 -10.34 -9.27
CA ALA A 92 -8.14 -9.95 -9.05
C ALA A 92 -8.88 -11.08 -8.33
N LEU A 93 -9.68 -10.73 -7.32
CA LEU A 93 -10.56 -11.68 -6.63
C LEU A 93 -11.69 -12.14 -7.56
N GLU A 94 -12.25 -11.22 -8.35
CA GLU A 94 -13.33 -11.48 -9.29
C GLU A 94 -12.98 -11.02 -10.70
N LEU A 95 -13.78 -11.45 -11.69
CA LEU A 95 -13.68 -10.99 -13.08
C LEU A 95 -12.30 -11.25 -13.72
N ALA A 96 -11.61 -12.30 -13.26
CA ALA A 96 -10.40 -12.83 -13.87
C ALA A 96 -10.65 -14.22 -14.47
N ASP A 97 -9.80 -14.62 -15.42
CA ASP A 97 -9.89 -15.91 -16.10
C ASP A 97 -9.59 -17.08 -15.16
N LYS A 98 -8.76 -16.85 -14.14
CA LYS A 98 -8.40 -17.83 -13.10
C LYS A 98 -9.03 -17.42 -11.78
N SER A 99 -9.39 -18.41 -10.96
CA SER A 99 -9.71 -18.16 -9.56
C SER A 99 -8.51 -17.57 -8.82
N LEU A 100 -8.79 -16.93 -7.67
CA LEU A 100 -7.73 -16.37 -6.84
C LEU A 100 -6.81 -17.47 -6.30
N SER A 101 -7.39 -18.59 -5.85
CA SER A 101 -6.68 -19.80 -5.42
C SER A 101 -5.73 -20.34 -6.49
N GLN A 102 -6.18 -20.49 -7.74
CA GLN A 102 -5.32 -20.96 -8.83
C GLN A 102 -4.19 -19.97 -9.12
N SER A 103 -4.50 -18.67 -9.13
CA SER A 103 -3.49 -17.63 -9.32
C SER A 103 -2.44 -17.61 -8.20
N LEU A 104 -2.86 -17.88 -6.96
CA LEU A 104 -1.98 -17.98 -5.80
C LEU A 104 -1.11 -19.24 -5.86
N ILE A 105 -1.63 -20.37 -6.33
CA ILE A 105 -0.84 -21.60 -6.56
C ILE A 105 0.25 -21.36 -7.60
N ASP A 106 -0.10 -20.76 -8.74
CA ASP A 106 0.86 -20.43 -9.81
C ASP A 106 1.95 -19.49 -9.28
N PHE A 107 1.55 -18.50 -8.47
CA PHE A 107 2.48 -17.58 -7.83
C PHE A 107 3.37 -18.29 -6.80
N ALA A 108 2.84 -19.23 -6.02
CA ALA A 108 3.61 -19.99 -5.04
C ALA A 108 4.64 -20.91 -5.68
N GLN A 109 4.32 -21.53 -6.81
CA GLN A 109 5.27 -22.27 -7.62
C GLN A 109 6.40 -21.36 -8.13
N LYS A 110 6.04 -20.20 -8.69
CA LYS A 110 7.02 -19.18 -9.13
C LYS A 110 7.91 -18.72 -7.97
N ALA A 111 7.33 -18.46 -6.81
CA ALA A 111 8.04 -18.07 -5.60
C ALA A 111 9.02 -19.14 -5.14
N ASN A 112 8.62 -20.42 -5.11
CA ASN A 112 9.48 -21.52 -4.70
C ASN A 112 10.65 -21.77 -5.68
N LEU A 113 10.38 -21.73 -6.99
CA LEU A 113 11.42 -21.86 -8.03
C LEU A 113 12.43 -20.73 -7.93
N GLN A 114 11.92 -19.54 -7.66
CA GLN A 114 12.74 -18.44 -7.24
C GLN A 114 12.97 -18.50 -5.73
N GLY A 115 13.24 -19.60 -5.03
CA GLY A 115 13.80 -19.59 -3.66
C GLY A 115 13.10 -18.78 -2.53
N PHE A 116 11.93 -18.17 -2.74
CA PHE A 116 11.15 -17.46 -1.73
C PHE A 116 10.42 -18.50 -0.88
N LYS A 117 10.53 -18.39 0.45
CA LYS A 117 9.92 -19.35 1.38
C LYS A 117 8.66 -18.86 2.08
N ARG A 118 8.29 -17.59 1.86
CA ARG A 118 7.11 -16.96 2.46
C ARG A 118 6.40 -16.05 1.45
N ILE A 119 5.08 -16.12 1.43
CA ILE A 119 4.18 -15.27 0.65
C ILE A 119 3.28 -14.52 1.60
N LYS A 120 3.28 -13.19 1.50
CA LYS A 120 2.29 -12.33 2.14
C LYS A 120 1.20 -12.01 1.14
N VAL A 121 -0.01 -12.47 1.42
CA VAL A 121 -1.21 -12.10 0.65
C VAL A 121 -1.75 -10.80 1.24
N LEU A 122 -1.76 -9.73 0.46
CA LEU A 122 -2.16 -8.39 0.91
C LEU A 122 -3.45 -7.95 0.21
N PRO A 123 -4.58 -7.86 0.93
CA PRO A 123 -5.82 -7.34 0.36
C PRO A 123 -5.75 -5.81 0.16
N LEU A 124 -5.79 -5.36 -1.09
CA LEU A 124 -5.93 -3.96 -1.51
C LEU A 124 -7.39 -3.48 -1.37
N PHE A 125 -7.96 -3.66 -0.18
CA PHE A 125 -9.32 -3.28 0.18
C PHE A 125 -9.31 -2.23 1.29
N LEU A 126 -10.23 -1.28 1.21
CA LEU A 126 -10.27 -0.12 2.11
C LEU A 126 -11.20 -0.30 3.32
N ALA A 127 -12.04 -1.32 3.33
CA ALA A 127 -13.00 -1.57 4.41
C ALA A 127 -13.19 -3.08 4.60
N PRO A 128 -13.61 -3.54 5.80
CA PRO A 128 -13.80 -4.96 6.09
C PRO A 128 -15.13 -5.47 5.51
N GLY A 129 -15.22 -5.59 4.19
CA GLY A 129 -16.36 -6.23 3.51
C GLY A 129 -16.29 -7.76 3.50
N SER A 130 -17.33 -8.43 2.97
CA SER A 130 -17.38 -9.91 2.85
C SER A 130 -16.14 -10.50 2.17
N HIS A 131 -15.63 -9.84 1.12
CA HIS A 131 -14.42 -10.24 0.42
C HIS A 131 -13.20 -10.38 1.33
N VAL A 132 -13.01 -9.42 2.24
CA VAL A 132 -11.88 -9.41 3.17
C VAL A 132 -12.09 -10.41 4.30
N GLN A 133 -13.34 -10.53 4.79
CA GLN A 133 -13.64 -11.35 5.95
C GLN A 133 -13.78 -12.84 5.65
N SER A 134 -14.21 -13.19 4.43
CA SER A 134 -14.62 -14.55 4.09
C SER A 134 -13.95 -15.05 2.80
N ASP A 135 -14.07 -14.32 1.70
CA ASP A 135 -13.74 -14.86 0.38
C ASP A 135 -12.23 -15.04 0.18
N ILE A 136 -11.42 -14.03 0.51
CA ILE A 136 -9.95 -14.12 0.42
C ILE A 136 -9.40 -15.21 1.37
N PRO A 137 -9.78 -15.27 2.66
CA PRO A 137 -9.40 -16.39 3.53
C PRO A 137 -9.76 -17.76 2.97
N ALA A 138 -10.95 -17.92 2.38
CA ALA A 138 -11.39 -19.18 1.78
C ALA A 138 -10.52 -19.56 0.57
N GLU A 139 -10.24 -18.63 -0.33
CA GLU A 139 -9.38 -18.85 -1.50
C GLU A 139 -7.93 -19.19 -1.10
N ILE A 140 -7.40 -18.57 -0.05
CA ILE A 140 -6.09 -18.93 0.51
C ILE A 140 -6.11 -20.36 1.06
N ALA A 141 -7.16 -20.74 1.81
CA ALA A 141 -7.28 -22.09 2.34
C ALA A 141 -7.38 -23.14 1.22
N LEU A 142 -8.05 -22.82 0.10
CA LEU A 142 -8.09 -23.69 -1.08
C LEU A 142 -6.71 -23.84 -1.72
N ALA A 143 -5.95 -22.74 -1.87
CA ALA A 143 -4.60 -22.78 -2.42
C ALA A 143 -3.65 -23.63 -1.55
N ILE A 144 -3.69 -23.46 -0.22
CA ILE A 144 -2.86 -24.22 0.73
C ILE A 144 -3.17 -25.72 0.67
N LYS A 145 -4.43 -26.11 0.47
CA LYS A 145 -4.80 -27.54 0.33
C LYS A 145 -4.24 -28.19 -0.94
N GLN A 146 -4.00 -27.41 -1.99
CA GLN A 146 -3.59 -27.91 -3.31
C GLN A 146 -2.09 -27.74 -3.59
N PHE A 147 -1.41 -26.86 -2.87
CA PHE A 147 0.01 -26.59 -3.02
C PHE A 147 0.83 -27.34 -1.96
N ASP A 148 1.90 -28.01 -2.38
CA ASP A 148 2.82 -28.71 -1.48
C ASP A 148 3.56 -27.70 -0.56
N ASN A 149 3.71 -28.01 0.73
CA ASN A 149 4.02 -27.09 1.85
C ASN A 149 5.44 -26.46 1.85
N GLN A 150 6.01 -26.19 0.68
CA GLN A 150 7.37 -25.67 0.50
C GLN A 150 7.50 -24.15 0.67
N VAL A 151 6.36 -23.43 0.67
CA VAL A 151 6.27 -21.96 0.85
C VAL A 151 5.14 -21.66 1.82
N SER A 152 5.41 -20.89 2.90
CA SER A 152 4.35 -20.46 3.80
C SER A 152 3.52 -19.35 3.16
N ILE A 153 2.19 -19.40 3.31
CA ILE A 153 1.27 -18.37 2.82
C ILE A 153 0.57 -17.74 4.02
N GLU A 154 0.71 -16.43 4.16
CA GLU A 154 0.18 -15.66 5.28
C GLU A 154 -0.69 -14.51 4.79
N LEU A 155 -1.92 -14.42 5.31
CA LEU A 155 -2.82 -13.29 5.04
C LEU A 155 -2.40 -12.08 5.89
N SER A 156 -2.07 -10.98 5.21
CA SER A 156 -1.79 -9.69 5.83
C SER A 156 -3.10 -8.92 6.10
N PRO A 157 -3.09 -7.93 7.01
CA PRO A 157 -4.19 -6.98 7.14
C PRO A 157 -4.56 -6.34 5.80
N TYR A 158 -5.84 -6.06 5.59
CA TYR A 158 -6.29 -5.28 4.43
C TYR A 158 -5.79 -3.83 4.52
N LEU A 159 -5.58 -3.19 3.36
CA LEU A 159 -4.98 -1.85 3.24
C LEU A 159 -5.64 -0.80 4.15
N GLY A 160 -6.97 -0.80 4.24
CA GLY A 160 -7.74 0.12 5.10
C GLY A 160 -7.44 -0.01 6.61
N LYS A 161 -6.80 -1.09 7.06
CA LYS A 161 -6.42 -1.29 8.47
C LYS A 161 -5.07 -0.64 8.82
N TYR A 162 -4.28 -0.22 7.84
CA TYR A 162 -3.02 0.47 8.09
C TYR A 162 -3.26 1.91 8.53
N SER A 163 -2.70 2.29 9.68
CA SER A 163 -2.95 3.59 10.33
C SER A 163 -2.59 4.79 9.45
N GLY A 164 -1.61 4.65 8.55
CA GLY A 164 -1.21 5.70 7.62
C GLY A 164 -2.32 6.12 6.64
N ILE A 165 -3.38 5.33 6.44
CA ILE A 165 -4.56 5.77 5.67
C ILE A 165 -5.15 7.06 6.23
N VAL A 166 -5.22 7.18 7.56
CA VAL A 166 -5.77 8.38 8.22
C VAL A 166 -4.90 9.59 7.91
N SER A 167 -3.58 9.45 7.97
CA SER A 167 -2.64 10.53 7.63
C SER A 167 -2.76 10.95 6.16
N LEU A 168 -2.88 9.99 5.23
CA LEU A 168 -3.05 10.30 3.81
C LEU A 168 -4.33 11.07 3.52
N LEU A 169 -5.44 10.67 4.15
CA LEU A 169 -6.72 11.36 3.99
C LEU A 169 -6.74 12.71 4.69
N THR A 170 -6.10 12.83 5.85
CA THR A 170 -5.94 14.12 6.57
C THR A 170 -5.21 15.13 5.70
N ASN A 171 -4.07 14.73 5.12
CA ASN A 171 -3.30 15.59 4.22
C ASN A 171 -4.14 16.03 3.01
N GLN A 172 -4.93 15.13 2.41
CA GLN A 172 -5.81 15.50 1.31
C GLN A 172 -6.90 16.49 1.74
N PHE A 173 -7.50 16.33 2.93
CA PHE A 173 -8.48 17.30 3.43
C PHE A 173 -7.84 18.66 3.71
N ASP A 174 -6.60 18.68 4.22
CA ASP A 174 -5.86 19.90 4.51
C ASP A 174 -5.50 20.65 3.21
N GLU A 175 -5.12 19.93 2.14
CA GLU A 175 -4.92 20.50 0.80
C GLU A 175 -6.18 21.17 0.24
N LEU A 176 -7.36 20.64 0.53
CA LEU A 176 -8.63 21.26 0.13
C LEU A 176 -9.00 22.46 1.02
N SER A 177 -8.37 22.64 2.18
CA SER A 177 -8.48 23.84 3.01
C SER A 177 -9.93 24.23 3.40
N SER A 178 -10.76 23.26 3.80
CA SER A 178 -12.09 23.51 4.38
C SER A 178 -12.26 22.86 5.76
N LYS A 179 -12.99 23.57 6.64
CA LYS A 179 -13.43 23.05 7.95
C LYS A 179 -14.60 22.08 7.81
N THR A 180 -15.46 22.24 6.80
CA THR A 180 -16.54 21.30 6.52
C THR A 180 -16.01 20.19 5.62
N ARG A 181 -15.95 18.97 6.16
CA ARG A 181 -15.37 17.80 5.51
C ARG A 181 -16.43 16.72 5.30
N ILE A 182 -16.51 16.18 4.09
CA ILE A 182 -17.36 15.03 3.76
C ILE A 182 -16.48 13.93 3.19
N LEU A 183 -16.52 12.75 3.81
CA LEU A 183 -15.92 11.54 3.28
C LEU A 183 -16.99 10.71 2.56
N ILE A 184 -16.79 10.42 1.28
CA ILE A 184 -17.70 9.59 0.48
C ILE A 184 -17.14 8.17 0.42
N ALA A 185 -17.76 7.24 1.13
CA ALA A 185 -17.47 5.82 1.04
C ALA A 185 -18.40 5.12 0.04
N HIS A 186 -18.04 3.90 -0.39
CA HIS A 186 -18.94 3.09 -1.22
C HIS A 186 -20.26 2.80 -0.49
N GLY A 187 -20.22 2.54 0.82
CA GLY A 187 -21.35 2.07 1.62
C GLY A 187 -21.44 0.55 1.65
N SER A 188 -21.99 0.02 2.75
CA SER A 188 -22.12 -1.41 3.03
C SER A 188 -23.33 -1.64 3.93
N LYS A 189 -23.92 -2.84 3.87
CA LYS A 189 -24.95 -3.31 4.81
C LYS A 189 -24.35 -4.07 6.00
N LEU A 190 -23.05 -4.35 5.97
CA LEU A 190 -22.37 -5.05 7.06
C LEU A 190 -22.06 -4.05 8.18
N LEU A 191 -22.49 -4.38 9.40
CA LEU A 191 -22.24 -3.58 10.60
C LEU A 191 -20.75 -3.26 10.77
N ALA A 192 -19.87 -4.26 10.61
CA ALA A 192 -18.42 -4.07 10.73
C ALA A 192 -17.84 -3.03 9.75
N ALA A 193 -18.39 -2.94 8.53
CA ALA A 193 -17.96 -1.95 7.55
C ALA A 193 -18.53 -0.55 7.88
N GLU A 194 -19.77 -0.49 8.36
CA GLU A 194 -20.38 0.75 8.84
C GLU A 194 -19.61 1.33 10.04
N GLU A 195 -19.34 0.52 11.07
CA GLU A 195 -18.53 0.92 12.23
C GLU A 195 -17.14 1.39 11.82
N TYR A 196 -16.51 0.70 10.86
CA TYR A 196 -15.23 1.11 10.29
C TYR A 196 -15.30 2.51 9.68
N TYR A 197 -16.31 2.79 8.83
CA TYR A 197 -16.45 4.10 8.20
C TYR A 197 -16.76 5.22 9.21
N GLN A 198 -17.59 4.94 10.20
CA GLN A 198 -17.91 5.88 11.29
C GLN A 198 -16.68 6.23 12.13
N ASN A 199 -15.83 5.24 12.43
CA ASN A 199 -14.60 5.48 13.16
C ASN A 199 -13.58 6.26 12.33
N LEU A 200 -13.45 5.94 11.04
CA LEU A 200 -12.59 6.66 10.12
C LEU A 200 -13.02 8.12 9.98
N SER A 201 -14.33 8.39 9.82
CA SER A 201 -14.84 9.75 9.66
C SER A 201 -14.63 10.60 10.92
N LYS A 202 -14.80 10.01 12.12
CA LYS A 202 -14.47 10.66 13.40
C LYS A 202 -13.01 11.07 13.48
N GLN A 203 -12.09 10.18 13.09
CA GLN A 203 -10.64 10.47 13.09
C GLN A 203 -10.27 11.58 12.11
N LEU A 204 -11.02 11.73 11.02
CA LEU A 204 -10.78 12.76 9.99
C LEU A 204 -11.51 14.08 10.27
N HIS A 205 -12.30 14.14 11.34
CA HIS A 205 -13.23 15.24 11.62
C HIS A 205 -14.14 15.52 10.42
N ALA A 206 -14.68 14.45 9.83
CA ALA A 206 -15.49 14.49 8.63
C ALA A 206 -16.86 13.85 8.85
N GLU A 207 -17.85 14.35 8.14
CA GLU A 207 -19.14 13.70 7.98
C GLU A 207 -19.01 12.54 7.00
N ILE A 208 -19.54 11.37 7.35
CA ILE A 208 -19.56 10.22 6.45
C ILE A 208 -20.83 10.24 5.59
N ALA A 209 -20.66 9.98 4.31
CA ALA A 209 -21.78 9.73 3.41
C ALA A 209 -21.43 8.65 2.39
N TYR A 210 -22.45 8.13 1.71
CA TYR A 210 -22.30 6.91 0.93
C TYR A 210 -22.79 7.05 -0.51
N TRP A 211 -22.14 6.29 -1.39
CA TRP A 211 -22.57 6.06 -2.76
C TRP A 211 -23.78 5.13 -2.83
N SER A 212 -23.68 3.93 -2.26
CA SER A 212 -24.67 2.85 -2.40
C SER A 212 -25.71 2.82 -1.27
N THR A 213 -25.37 3.28 -0.07
CA THR A 213 -26.25 3.28 1.13
C THR A 213 -26.63 4.70 1.56
N PHE A 214 -27.14 4.87 2.79
CA PHE A 214 -27.55 6.14 3.38
C PHE A 214 -26.67 6.53 4.57
N PRO A 215 -26.49 7.84 4.87
CA PRO A 215 -26.99 8.99 4.10
C PRO A 215 -26.30 9.12 2.74
N LYS A 216 -27.03 9.57 1.71
CA LYS A 216 -26.42 9.79 0.38
C LYS A 216 -25.52 11.01 0.42
N PHE A 217 -24.38 10.97 -0.27
CA PHE A 217 -23.45 12.11 -0.30
C PHE A 217 -24.09 13.39 -0.82
N THR A 218 -25.00 13.31 -1.79
CA THR A 218 -25.74 14.48 -2.28
C THR A 218 -26.64 15.09 -1.21
N GLN A 219 -27.28 14.27 -0.38
CA GLN A 219 -28.11 14.73 0.74
C GLN A 219 -27.23 15.38 1.82
N GLN A 220 -26.08 14.78 2.13
CA GLN A 220 -25.14 15.32 3.11
C GLN A 220 -24.58 16.68 2.66
N ILE A 221 -24.21 16.83 1.39
CA ILE A 221 -23.75 18.12 0.84
C ILE A 221 -24.85 19.17 0.99
N LYS A 222 -26.08 18.88 0.57
CA LYS A 222 -27.21 19.82 0.69
C LYS A 222 -27.49 20.19 2.15
N ALA A 223 -27.41 19.23 3.07
CA ALA A 223 -27.57 19.48 4.50
C ALA A 223 -26.49 20.46 5.02
N GLN A 224 -25.22 20.25 4.66
CA GLN A 224 -24.13 21.14 5.07
C GLN A 224 -24.27 22.55 4.50
N ILE A 225 -24.76 22.68 3.27
CA ILE A 225 -25.09 23.98 2.66
C ILE A 225 -26.20 24.68 3.44
N LEU A 226 -27.29 23.97 3.76
CA LEU A 226 -28.40 24.51 4.55
C LEU A 226 -27.98 24.91 5.97
N SER A 227 -26.97 24.24 6.54
CA SER A 227 -26.34 24.61 7.81
C SER A 227 -25.37 25.81 7.70
N GLY A 228 -25.25 26.43 6.52
CA GLY A 228 -24.50 27.67 6.30
C GLY A 228 -23.08 27.47 5.78
N SER A 229 -22.65 26.24 5.46
CA SER A 229 -21.31 26.01 4.90
C SER A 229 -21.14 26.70 3.55
N GLN A 230 -20.15 27.58 3.45
CA GLN A 230 -19.79 28.29 2.21
C GLN A 230 -18.70 27.58 1.40
N LYS A 231 -18.00 26.63 2.01
CA LYS A 231 -16.91 25.86 1.41
C LYS A 231 -16.91 24.45 1.97
N ILE A 232 -16.90 23.42 1.14
CA ILE A 232 -17.00 22.01 1.56
C ILE A 232 -15.91 21.19 0.88
N ALA A 233 -15.04 20.58 1.67
CA ALA A 233 -14.05 19.61 1.18
C ALA A 233 -14.68 18.22 1.12
N ILE A 234 -14.59 17.58 -0.04
CA ILE A 234 -15.25 16.30 -0.34
C ILE A 234 -14.19 15.31 -0.81
N LEU A 235 -14.00 14.22 -0.06
CA LEU A 235 -13.04 13.18 -0.42
C LEU A 235 -13.71 11.85 -0.78
N PRO A 236 -13.49 11.31 -1.98
CA PRO A 236 -13.93 9.97 -2.33
C PRO A 236 -12.97 8.92 -1.71
N TYR A 237 -13.45 8.15 -0.74
CA TYR A 237 -12.70 7.05 -0.12
C TYR A 237 -12.71 5.79 -0.98
N PHE A 238 -11.99 5.86 -2.10
CA PHE A 238 -11.84 4.79 -3.10
C PHE A 238 -10.37 4.58 -3.42
N LEU A 239 -9.96 3.33 -3.63
CA LEU A 239 -8.54 3.03 -3.89
C LEU A 239 -8.13 3.45 -5.31
N PHE A 240 -8.95 3.16 -6.32
CA PHE A 240 -8.64 3.47 -7.71
C PHE A 240 -9.74 4.31 -8.35
N PRO A 241 -9.41 5.16 -9.35
CA PRO A 241 -10.41 5.82 -10.16
C PRO A 241 -11.21 4.79 -10.98
N GLY A 242 -12.46 5.13 -11.30
CA GLY A 242 -13.34 4.36 -12.15
C GLY A 242 -14.72 4.99 -12.28
N LYS A 243 -15.67 4.24 -12.83
CA LYS A 243 -17.04 4.74 -13.11
C LYS A 243 -17.74 5.39 -11.91
N ILE A 244 -17.55 4.85 -10.71
CA ILE A 244 -18.16 5.40 -9.49
C ILE A 244 -17.57 6.77 -9.15
N THR A 245 -16.25 6.91 -9.19
CA THR A 245 -15.60 8.20 -8.89
C THR A 245 -15.93 9.25 -9.94
N GLU A 246 -16.11 8.84 -11.21
CA GLU A 246 -16.59 9.73 -12.28
C GLU A 246 -18.03 10.19 -12.04
N ALA A 247 -18.92 9.27 -11.68
CA ALA A 247 -20.30 9.62 -11.39
C ALA A 247 -20.43 10.51 -10.15
N ILE A 248 -19.57 10.32 -9.14
CA ILE A 248 -19.46 11.24 -8.00
C ILE A 248 -19.03 12.63 -8.49
N ALA A 249 -18.01 12.73 -9.34
CA ALA A 249 -17.55 14.01 -9.88
C ALA A 249 -18.65 14.74 -10.65
N THR A 250 -19.30 14.05 -11.60
CA THR A 250 -20.45 14.61 -12.35
C THR A 250 -21.53 15.12 -11.41
N LYS A 251 -21.85 14.38 -10.36
CA LYS A 251 -22.91 14.80 -9.43
C LYS A 251 -22.50 16.00 -8.56
N ILE A 252 -21.22 16.14 -8.25
CA ILE A 252 -20.69 17.30 -7.54
C ILE A 252 -20.69 18.52 -8.46
N ASP A 253 -20.34 18.37 -9.73
CA ASP A 253 -20.41 19.47 -10.71
C ASP A 253 -21.85 19.98 -10.88
N GLU A 254 -22.84 19.07 -10.95
CA GLU A 254 -24.26 19.44 -10.96
C GLU A 254 -24.66 20.22 -9.69
N LEU A 255 -24.19 19.79 -8.51
CA LEU A 255 -24.45 20.50 -7.26
C LEU A 255 -23.74 21.86 -7.21
N GLN A 256 -22.55 21.97 -7.78
CA GLN A 256 -21.83 23.24 -7.86
C GLN A 256 -22.56 24.25 -8.75
N GLN A 257 -23.23 23.79 -9.81
CA GLN A 257 -24.13 24.61 -10.64
C GLN A 257 -25.43 24.98 -9.91
N GLU A 258 -25.99 24.06 -9.11
CA GLU A 258 -27.19 24.31 -8.29
C GLU A 258 -26.93 25.34 -7.17
N TYR A 259 -25.72 25.32 -6.58
CA TYR A 259 -25.32 26.20 -5.48
C TYR A 259 -24.04 27.00 -5.82
N PRO A 260 -24.10 27.98 -6.76
CA PRO A 260 -22.92 28.69 -7.25
C PRO A 260 -22.24 29.59 -6.20
N HIS A 261 -22.89 29.83 -5.07
CA HIS A 261 -22.37 30.64 -3.95
C HIS A 261 -21.56 29.80 -2.94
N VAL A 262 -21.57 28.47 -3.06
CA VAL A 262 -20.82 27.56 -2.20
C VAL A 262 -19.69 26.94 -3.00
N GLU A 263 -18.49 26.91 -2.44
CA GLU A 263 -17.33 26.26 -3.06
C GLU A 263 -17.30 24.76 -2.69
N LEU A 264 -17.57 23.89 -3.66
CA LEU A 264 -17.48 22.43 -3.50
C LEU A 264 -16.13 21.93 -4.02
N LEU A 265 -15.28 21.45 -3.12
CA LEU A 265 -13.93 21.01 -3.45
C LEU A 265 -13.83 19.49 -3.41
N LEU A 266 -13.89 18.88 -4.59
CA LEU A 266 -13.69 17.45 -4.76
C LEU A 266 -12.20 17.10 -4.82
N GLY A 267 -11.73 16.29 -3.86
CA GLY A 267 -10.41 15.68 -3.91
C GLY A 267 -10.37 14.42 -4.77
N LYS A 268 -9.24 13.71 -4.68
CA LYS A 268 -8.95 12.55 -5.54
C LYS A 268 -9.15 11.24 -4.76
N PRO A 269 -9.46 10.12 -5.44
CA PRO A 269 -9.29 8.81 -4.82
C PRO A 269 -7.82 8.60 -4.43
N LEU A 270 -7.55 7.68 -3.49
CA LEU A 270 -6.20 7.41 -2.96
C LEU A 270 -5.18 7.09 -4.06
N GLY A 271 -5.62 6.33 -5.06
CA GLY A 271 -4.88 6.04 -6.28
C GLY A 271 -3.67 5.11 -6.11
N ALA A 272 -3.09 4.73 -7.25
CA ALA A 272 -1.78 4.10 -7.30
C ALA A 272 -0.69 5.18 -7.20
N THR A 273 -0.38 5.59 -5.97
CA THR A 273 0.55 6.67 -5.65
C THR A 273 1.77 6.17 -4.88
N PRO A 274 2.91 6.89 -4.94
CA PRO A 274 4.08 6.55 -4.13
C PRO A 274 3.77 6.46 -2.64
N ALA A 275 2.86 7.30 -2.13
CA ALA A 275 2.46 7.31 -0.73
C ALA A 275 1.70 6.04 -0.31
N ILE A 276 0.86 5.47 -1.18
CA ILE A 276 0.23 4.16 -0.92
C ILE A 276 1.24 3.02 -1.01
N ALA A 277 2.18 3.08 -1.95
CA ALA A 277 3.26 2.10 -2.02
C ALA A 277 4.16 2.14 -0.77
N GLU A 278 4.49 3.34 -0.28
CA GLU A 278 5.20 3.57 0.97
C GLU A 278 4.47 2.92 2.16
N LEU A 279 3.17 3.23 2.29
CA LEU A 279 2.33 2.70 3.36
C LEU A 279 2.34 1.17 3.38
N ILE A 280 2.22 0.54 2.21
CA ILE A 280 2.26 -0.91 2.09
C ILE A 280 3.65 -1.44 2.44
N ALA A 281 4.74 -0.82 1.95
CA ALA A 281 6.11 -1.27 2.21
C ALA A 281 6.52 -1.17 3.69
N GLN A 282 6.03 -0.17 4.43
CA GLN A 282 6.30 -0.01 5.86
C GLN A 282 5.57 -1.02 6.75
N SER A 283 4.46 -1.57 6.24
CA SER A 283 3.58 -2.50 6.97
C SER A 283 3.84 -3.97 6.62
N ALA A 284 4.81 -4.21 5.74
CA ALA A 284 5.04 -5.45 5.00
C ALA A 284 6.21 -6.29 5.50
#